data_AF-A0A534TDY1-F1
#
_entry.id   AF-A0A534TDY1-F1
#
_cell.length_a   1.000
_cell.length_b   1.000
_cell.length_c   1.000
_cell.angle_alpha   90.00
_cell.angle_beta   90.00
_cell.angle_gamma   90.00
#
_symmetry.space_group_name_H-M   'P 1'
#
loop_
_entity.id
_entity.type
_entity.pdbx_description
1 polymer ?
#
loop_
_entity_poly.entity_id
_entity_poly.type
_entity_poly.pdbx_seq_one_letter_code
_entity_poly.pdbx_strand_id
1 'polypeptide(L)'
;MPRIFVDGDSIEAQPEDSVAGALLRAGVTTFTRSIKYHRPRGPFCFAGSCGQCLMRIDGVPSLPACRVQAAEGMRCVRQNGPLGVENDLFRAADFLFPEGLDHHHLLVRSRLLGRVALEVARRLAGLGELPGEARSAVRGELRTVKLAIVGGGPAGLSAARMAAAGTLLIERERRVGGAPLLFGDTINADAGRAEVLLQAECVGLYANDTSLPGNGLLAVRHRDRLSAVIADRVIVATGGVSQPLPFPGVDRPGVYAARGLLALSARVGVKLAVVGEGAEAQRCAAALSRRGYEIAIVPGVPRRALGNPVKAVDTASGERIRCDAVAIAIPPAPLHELASSVGAQAHFDGAGFPVETDADGRTSVPWLFAAGTVARKDAARSGGTAGSAACR
;
A
#
# COMPACT_ATOMS: atom_id res chain seq x y z
N MET A 1 -16.97 -18.13 13.18
CA MET A 1 -16.51 -17.05 12.27
C MET A 1 -16.45 -15.78 13.09
N PRO A 2 -15.33 -15.02 13.10
CA PRO A 2 -15.25 -13.79 13.87
C PRO A 2 -16.33 -12.79 13.43
N ARG A 3 -17.00 -12.15 14.39
CA ARG A 3 -17.96 -11.07 14.16
C ARG A 3 -17.31 -9.72 14.46
N ILE A 4 -17.39 -8.80 13.50
CA ILE A 4 -16.94 -7.41 13.65
C ILE A 4 -18.14 -6.47 13.57
N PHE A 5 -18.03 -5.28 14.12
CA PHE A 5 -19.08 -4.25 14.07
C PHE A 5 -18.60 -3.06 13.24
N VAL A 6 -19.34 -2.69 12.20
CA VAL A 6 -19.03 -1.56 11.32
C VAL A 6 -20.13 -0.53 11.45
N ASP A 7 -19.81 0.64 12.00
CA ASP A 7 -20.80 1.69 12.31
C ASP A 7 -22.01 1.20 13.13
N GLY A 8 -21.80 0.16 13.95
CA GLY A 8 -22.84 -0.50 14.74
C GLY A 8 -23.44 -1.77 14.11
N ASP A 9 -23.32 -1.95 12.79
CA ASP A 9 -23.84 -3.12 12.09
C ASP A 9 -22.89 -4.31 12.21
N SER A 10 -23.41 -5.49 12.52
CA SER A 10 -22.60 -6.71 12.63
C SER A 10 -22.28 -7.30 11.25
N ILE A 11 -21.00 -7.59 11.00
CA ILE A 11 -20.50 -8.27 9.81
C ILE A 11 -19.74 -9.53 10.23
N GLU A 12 -20.01 -10.64 9.54
CA GLU A 12 -19.25 -11.87 9.72
C GLU A 12 -18.00 -11.87 8.85
N ALA A 13 -16.86 -12.17 9.46
CA ALA A 13 -15.56 -12.29 8.80
C ALA A 13 -15.11 -13.76 8.73
N GLN A 14 -14.30 -14.08 7.72
CA GLN A 14 -13.57 -15.35 7.67
C GLN A 14 -12.24 -15.23 8.43
N PRO A 15 -11.66 -16.34 8.94
CA PRO A 15 -10.40 -16.30 9.69
C PRO A 15 -9.26 -15.56 8.97
N GLU A 16 -9.16 -15.68 7.65
CA GLU A 16 -8.10 -15.04 6.84
C GLU A 16 -8.45 -13.62 6.36
N ASP A 17 -9.64 -13.13 6.67
CA ASP A 17 -10.07 -11.81 6.20
C ASP A 17 -9.32 -10.69 6.95
N SER A 18 -8.81 -9.72 6.19
CA SER A 18 -8.65 -8.38 6.73
C SER A 18 -10.02 -7.75 6.97
N VAL A 19 -10.08 -6.66 7.75
CA VAL A 19 -11.31 -5.86 7.88
C VAL A 19 -11.84 -5.50 6.49
N ALA A 20 -10.97 -5.04 5.58
CA ALA A 20 -11.41 -4.78 4.20
C ALA A 20 -11.92 -6.02 3.44
N GLY A 21 -11.32 -7.18 3.66
CA GLY A 21 -11.83 -8.45 3.10
C GLY A 21 -13.23 -8.77 3.60
N ALA A 22 -13.47 -8.65 4.90
CA ALA A 22 -14.78 -8.91 5.52
C ALA A 22 -15.86 -7.96 4.98
N LEU A 23 -15.57 -6.65 4.91
CA LEU A 23 -16.50 -5.65 4.38
C LEU A 23 -16.84 -5.92 2.91
N LEU A 24 -15.84 -6.18 2.06
CA LEU A 24 -16.07 -6.47 0.64
C LEU A 24 -16.87 -7.77 0.45
N ARG A 25 -16.63 -8.79 1.27
CA ARG A 25 -17.40 -10.04 1.27
C ARG A 25 -18.87 -9.82 1.63
N ALA A 26 -19.14 -8.90 2.56
CA ALA A 26 -20.48 -8.47 2.93
C ALA A 26 -21.13 -7.49 1.92
N GLY A 27 -20.45 -7.17 0.81
CA GLY A 27 -20.95 -6.25 -0.21
C GLY A 27 -20.75 -4.76 0.12
N VAL A 28 -20.03 -4.43 1.19
CA VAL A 28 -19.69 -3.05 1.56
C VAL A 28 -18.51 -2.58 0.73
N THR A 29 -18.76 -1.67 -0.22
CA THR A 29 -17.72 -1.14 -1.11
C THR A 29 -17.26 0.27 -0.74
N THR A 30 -18.04 1.00 0.06
CA THR A 30 -17.72 2.37 0.51
C THR A 30 -17.19 2.34 1.94
N PHE A 31 -15.91 2.61 2.10
CA PHE A 31 -15.19 2.57 3.37
C PHE A 31 -15.03 3.96 4.00
N THR A 32 -14.95 4.98 3.15
CA THR A 32 -14.75 6.37 3.56
C THR A 32 -15.22 7.30 2.45
N ARG A 33 -15.15 8.60 2.70
CA ARG A 33 -15.44 9.67 1.74
C ARG A 33 -14.18 10.48 1.49
N SER A 34 -14.00 10.98 0.27
CA SER A 34 -12.85 11.85 -0.03
C SER A 34 -12.93 13.15 0.77
N ILE A 35 -11.79 13.62 1.27
CA ILE A 35 -11.69 14.73 2.25
C ILE A 35 -12.51 15.95 1.80
N LYS A 36 -12.33 16.37 0.55
CA LYS A 36 -12.89 17.63 0.05
C LYS A 36 -14.18 17.46 -0.74
N TYR A 37 -14.24 16.42 -1.58
CA TYR A 37 -15.32 16.24 -2.55
C TYR A 37 -16.36 15.22 -2.09
N HIS A 38 -16.16 14.57 -0.94
CA HIS A 38 -17.07 13.57 -0.39
C HIS A 38 -17.44 12.45 -1.38
N ARG A 39 -16.52 12.18 -2.31
CA ARG A 39 -16.64 11.05 -3.24
C ARG A 39 -16.56 9.76 -2.45
N PRO A 40 -17.39 8.76 -2.77
CA PRO A 40 -17.27 7.45 -2.13
C PRO A 40 -15.89 6.87 -2.43
N ARG A 41 -15.24 6.29 -1.42
CA ARG A 41 -13.91 5.66 -1.54
C ARG A 41 -13.91 4.27 -0.95
N GLY A 42 -13.15 3.38 -1.58
CA GLY A 42 -12.91 2.00 -1.16
C GLY A 42 -11.43 1.64 -1.26
N PRO A 43 -11.01 0.46 -0.78
CA PRO A 43 -9.62 0.02 -0.92
C PRO A 43 -9.22 -0.06 -2.39
N PHE A 44 -7.97 0.34 -2.69
CA PHE A 44 -7.39 0.20 -4.04
C PHE A 44 -6.25 -0.83 -4.06
N CYS A 45 -5.19 -0.60 -3.29
CA CYS A 45 -3.94 -1.36 -3.40
C CYS A 45 -3.87 -2.66 -2.58
N PHE A 46 -4.68 -2.78 -1.52
CA PHE A 46 -4.60 -3.82 -0.49
C PHE A 46 -3.20 -3.99 0.18
N ALA A 47 -2.33 -2.99 0.02
CA ALA A 47 -0.96 -3.00 0.53
C ALA A 47 -0.71 -1.94 1.62
N GLY A 48 -1.74 -1.20 2.02
CA GLY A 48 -1.64 -0.09 2.97
C GLY A 48 -1.16 1.25 2.37
N SER A 49 -0.79 1.28 1.09
CA SER A 49 -0.12 2.44 0.47
C SER A 49 -1.05 3.51 -0.10
N CYS A 50 -2.32 3.18 -0.40
CA CYS A 50 -3.21 4.10 -1.14
C CYS A 50 -4.00 5.11 -0.28
N GLY A 51 -4.10 4.88 1.04
CA GLY A 51 -4.88 5.73 1.95
C GLY A 51 -6.41 5.77 1.72
N GLN A 52 -6.98 4.89 0.89
CA GLN A 52 -8.41 4.96 0.53
C GLN A 52 -9.35 4.08 1.39
N CYS A 53 -8.80 3.26 2.29
CA CYS A 53 -9.58 2.38 3.17
C CYS A 53 -9.28 2.65 4.65
N LEU A 54 -9.06 3.92 4.99
CA LEU A 54 -8.80 4.33 6.36
C LEU A 54 -10.10 4.23 7.18
N MET A 55 -10.02 3.54 8.31
CA MET A 55 -11.09 3.41 9.28
C MET A 55 -10.54 3.63 10.69
N ARG A 56 -11.41 4.06 11.61
CA ARG A 56 -11.10 4.00 13.04
C ARG A 56 -11.42 2.60 13.54
N ILE A 57 -10.44 1.85 13.99
CA ILE A 57 -10.59 0.46 14.42
C ILE A 57 -10.15 0.35 15.87
N ASP A 58 -11.04 -0.11 16.74
CA ASP A 58 -10.85 -0.22 18.19
C ASP A 58 -10.27 1.06 18.80
N GLY A 59 -10.82 2.19 18.38
CA GLY A 59 -10.45 3.52 18.86
C GLY A 59 -9.21 4.11 18.18
N VAL A 60 -8.40 3.32 17.46
CA VAL A 60 -7.22 3.80 16.73
C VAL A 60 -7.65 4.43 15.39
N PRO A 61 -7.42 5.74 15.17
CA PRO A 61 -7.86 6.41 13.95
C PRO A 61 -7.05 6.00 12.73
N SER A 62 -7.71 6.09 11.57
CA SER A 62 -7.05 6.09 10.26
C SER A 62 -6.13 4.89 10.03
N LEU A 63 -6.55 3.71 10.50
CA LEU A 63 -5.88 2.46 10.17
C LEU A 63 -6.30 1.98 8.78
N PRO A 64 -5.36 1.53 7.92
CA PRO A 64 -5.71 0.94 6.65
C PRO A 64 -6.41 -0.41 6.88
N ALA A 65 -7.73 -0.44 6.67
CA ALA A 65 -8.57 -1.62 6.93
C ALA A 65 -8.10 -2.88 6.16
N CYS A 66 -7.41 -2.71 5.03
CA CYS A 66 -6.82 -3.82 4.28
C CYS A 66 -5.61 -4.49 4.96
N ARG A 67 -5.01 -3.87 5.98
CA ARG A 67 -3.84 -4.40 6.72
C ARG A 67 -4.19 -4.88 8.13
N VAL A 68 -5.39 -4.60 8.61
CA VAL A 68 -5.87 -5.04 9.92
C VAL A 68 -6.60 -6.37 9.74
N GLN A 69 -6.18 -7.42 10.43
CA GLN A 69 -6.91 -8.69 10.41
C GLN A 69 -8.20 -8.56 11.22
N ALA A 70 -9.30 -9.06 10.67
CA ALA A 70 -10.56 -9.08 11.40
C ALA A 70 -10.46 -10.05 12.59
N ALA A 71 -10.88 -9.60 13.77
CA ALA A 71 -10.94 -10.39 14.98
C ALA A 71 -12.31 -10.22 15.65
N GLU A 72 -12.71 -11.21 16.45
CA GLU A 72 -13.98 -11.21 17.17
C GLU A 72 -14.14 -9.92 18.00
N GLY A 73 -15.31 -9.30 17.91
CA GLY A 73 -15.69 -8.11 18.67
C GLY A 73 -15.07 -6.79 18.20
N MET A 74 -14.25 -6.78 17.14
CA MET A 74 -13.63 -5.54 16.63
C MET A 74 -14.69 -4.49 16.27
N ARG A 75 -14.45 -3.25 16.68
CA ARG A 75 -15.30 -2.10 16.36
C ARG A 75 -14.63 -1.21 15.33
N CYS A 76 -15.22 -1.15 14.15
CA CYS A 76 -14.74 -0.39 13.01
C CYS A 76 -15.71 0.77 12.74
N VAL A 77 -15.19 1.98 12.59
CA VAL A 77 -15.98 3.16 12.27
C VAL A 77 -15.46 3.77 10.97
N ARG A 78 -16.34 3.93 9.99
CA ARG A 78 -16.03 4.57 8.72
C ARG A 78 -15.86 6.07 8.94
N GLN A 79 -14.94 6.68 8.19
CA GLN A 79 -14.52 8.07 8.42
C GLN A 79 -15.13 9.01 7.36
N ASN A 80 -15.16 10.30 7.71
CA ASN A 80 -15.52 11.40 6.81
C ASN A 80 -16.97 11.38 6.27
N GLY A 81 -17.93 10.82 7.04
CA GLY A 81 -19.35 10.83 6.70
C GLY A 81 -20.18 11.40 7.85
N PRO A 82 -20.38 12.73 7.93
CA PRO A 82 -20.96 13.39 9.11
C PRO A 82 -22.42 12.99 9.42
N LEU A 83 -23.14 12.44 8.44
CA LEU A 83 -24.49 11.87 8.60
C LEU A 83 -24.53 10.37 8.23
N GLY A 84 -23.38 9.71 8.34
CA GLY A 84 -23.16 8.36 7.85
C GLY A 84 -22.58 8.34 6.44
N VAL A 85 -21.75 7.33 6.16
CA VAL A 85 -21.03 7.24 4.87
C VAL A 85 -21.97 6.97 3.70
N GLU A 86 -23.10 6.29 3.88
CA GLU A 86 -24.05 6.05 2.78
C GLU A 86 -24.92 7.29 2.47
N ASN A 87 -25.34 8.02 3.50
CA ASN A 87 -26.26 9.17 3.41
C ASN A 87 -25.54 10.52 3.45
N ASP A 88 -24.37 10.61 2.83
CA ASP A 88 -23.54 11.83 2.85
C ASP A 88 -24.11 12.94 1.94
N LEU A 89 -24.70 13.98 2.55
CA LEU A 89 -25.24 15.15 1.85
C LEU A 89 -24.18 15.91 1.05
N PHE A 90 -22.91 15.85 1.46
CA PHE A 90 -21.82 16.55 0.77
C PHE A 90 -21.42 15.88 -0.54
N ARG A 91 -21.98 14.71 -0.88
CA ARG A 91 -21.84 14.08 -2.21
C ARG A 91 -22.22 15.03 -3.36
N ALA A 92 -23.09 16.00 -3.12
CA ALA A 92 -23.47 17.00 -4.13
C ALA A 92 -22.34 17.96 -4.51
N ALA A 93 -21.21 17.98 -3.78
CA ALA A 93 -20.09 18.87 -4.05
C ALA A 93 -19.57 18.76 -5.49
N ASP A 94 -19.45 17.55 -6.05
CA ASP A 94 -19.03 17.39 -7.45
C ASP A 94 -20.02 17.98 -8.46
N PHE A 95 -21.31 17.98 -8.15
CA PHE A 95 -22.34 18.57 -9.02
C PHE A 95 -22.34 20.10 -8.93
N LEU A 96 -22.18 20.63 -7.71
CA LEU A 96 -22.15 22.08 -7.46
C LEU A 96 -20.83 22.72 -7.92
N PHE A 97 -19.74 21.96 -7.91
CA PHE A 97 -18.39 22.43 -8.21
C PHE A 97 -17.72 21.51 -9.26
N PRO A 98 -18.24 21.43 -10.49
CA PRO A 98 -17.74 20.51 -11.51
C PRO A 98 -16.31 20.83 -11.96
N GLU A 99 -15.89 22.09 -11.89
CA GLU A 99 -14.51 22.54 -12.17
C GLU A 99 -13.61 22.55 -10.91
N GLY A 100 -14.11 22.00 -9.80
CA GLY A 100 -13.44 21.99 -8.51
C GLY A 100 -13.90 23.14 -7.60
N LEU A 101 -13.70 22.94 -6.30
CA LEU A 101 -14.09 23.90 -5.27
C LEU A 101 -12.92 24.84 -4.96
N ASP A 102 -12.99 26.10 -5.40
CA ASP A 102 -12.02 27.15 -5.04
C ASP A 102 -12.31 27.75 -3.66
N HIS A 103 -11.95 26.99 -2.64
CA HIS A 103 -12.04 27.41 -1.24
C HIS A 103 -11.09 28.56 -0.83
N HIS A 104 -10.18 29.03 -1.71
CA HIS A 104 -9.29 30.15 -1.40
C HIS A 104 -9.92 31.51 -1.71
N HIS A 105 -10.88 31.56 -2.65
CA HIS A 105 -11.56 32.79 -3.04
C HIS A 105 -13.06 32.79 -2.69
N LEU A 106 -13.63 31.65 -2.28
CA LEU A 106 -14.98 31.56 -1.74
C LEU A 106 -15.08 32.28 -0.38
N LEU A 107 -16.03 33.22 -0.28
CA LEU A 107 -16.43 33.91 0.96
C LEU A 107 -15.35 34.77 1.66
N VAL A 108 -14.18 34.97 1.05
CA VAL A 108 -13.08 35.77 1.62
C VAL A 108 -13.33 37.29 1.62
N ARG A 109 -14.32 37.78 0.85
CA ARG A 109 -14.69 39.20 0.79
C ARG A 109 -15.44 39.70 2.03
N SER A 110 -16.01 38.81 2.83
CA SER A 110 -16.71 39.15 4.07
C SER A 110 -16.01 38.50 5.26
N ARG A 111 -15.60 39.32 6.24
CA ARG A 111 -14.94 38.82 7.47
C ARG A 111 -15.81 37.87 8.28
N LEU A 112 -17.13 38.12 8.32
CA LEU A 112 -18.07 37.28 9.06
C LEU A 112 -18.29 35.94 8.34
N LEU A 113 -18.63 35.99 7.05
CA LEU A 113 -18.86 34.78 6.25
C LEU A 113 -17.59 33.94 6.13
N GLY A 114 -16.43 34.57 5.97
CA GLY A 114 -15.13 33.90 5.95
C GLY A 114 -14.82 33.17 7.26
N ARG A 115 -15.14 33.77 8.42
CA ARG A 115 -14.95 33.12 9.72
C ARG A 115 -15.87 31.92 9.91
N VAL A 116 -17.15 32.04 9.54
CA VAL A 116 -18.11 30.93 9.60
C VAL A 116 -17.72 29.81 8.64
N ALA A 117 -17.38 30.15 7.40
CA ALA A 117 -16.94 29.19 6.39
C ALA A 117 -15.68 28.44 6.82
N LEU A 118 -14.71 29.13 7.45
CA LEU A 118 -13.49 28.49 7.96
C LEU A 118 -13.80 27.51 9.10
N GLU A 119 -14.72 27.83 10.00
CA GLU A 119 -15.11 26.95 11.10
C GLU A 119 -15.83 25.69 10.59
N VAL A 120 -16.72 25.85 9.60
CA VAL A 120 -17.36 24.72 8.92
C VAL A 120 -16.33 23.89 8.16
N ALA A 121 -15.42 24.54 7.42
CA ALA A 121 -14.37 23.85 6.67
C ALA A 121 -13.43 23.06 7.59
N ARG A 122 -13.07 23.59 8.77
CA ARG A 122 -12.24 22.87 9.76
C ARG A 122 -12.89 21.59 10.26
N ARG A 123 -14.21 21.62 10.48
CA ARG A 123 -14.98 20.45 10.91
C ARG A 123 -15.14 19.40 9.80
N LEU A 124 -15.11 19.83 8.55
CA LEU A 124 -15.25 18.94 7.37
C LEU A 124 -13.91 18.45 6.81
N ALA A 125 -12.82 19.20 6.99
CA ALA A 125 -11.51 18.89 6.40
C ALA A 125 -10.69 17.86 7.20
N GLY A 126 -11.16 17.43 8.38
CA GLY A 126 -10.48 16.47 9.24
C GLY A 126 -10.74 15.02 8.86
N LEU A 127 -9.70 14.17 8.93
CA LEU A 127 -9.85 12.72 8.83
C LEU A 127 -9.56 12.06 10.18
N GLY A 128 -10.59 11.47 10.77
CA GLY A 128 -10.48 10.67 11.99
C GLY A 128 -10.47 11.46 13.28
N GLU A 129 -10.81 10.74 14.34
CA GLU A 129 -10.87 11.26 15.70
C GLU A 129 -9.79 10.58 16.52
N LEU A 130 -9.00 11.38 17.23
CA LEU A 130 -8.01 10.86 18.16
C LEU A 130 -8.69 10.00 19.24
N PRO A 131 -7.97 9.00 19.80
CA PRO A 131 -8.50 8.25 20.93
C PRO A 131 -8.78 9.20 22.10
N GLY A 132 -9.86 8.94 22.84
CA GLY A 132 -10.23 9.74 24.02
C GLY A 132 -9.28 9.57 25.20
N GLU A 133 -8.45 8.52 25.17
CA GLU A 133 -7.45 8.21 26.19
C GLU A 133 -6.06 8.19 25.58
N ALA A 134 -5.10 8.79 26.29
CA ALA A 134 -3.70 8.71 25.93
C ALA A 134 -3.18 7.28 26.20
N ARG A 135 -2.37 6.75 25.27
CA ARG A 135 -1.66 5.48 25.46
C ARG A 135 -0.23 5.76 25.92
N SER A 136 0.25 5.01 26.89
CA SER A 136 1.65 5.09 27.33
C SER A 136 2.59 4.71 26.19
N ALA A 137 3.70 5.44 26.04
CA ALA A 137 4.72 5.10 25.08
C ALA A 137 5.37 3.75 25.44
N VAL A 138 5.51 2.87 24.46
CA VAL A 138 6.26 1.62 24.61
C VAL A 138 7.75 1.93 24.44
N ARG A 139 8.58 1.44 25.35
CA ARG A 139 10.04 1.63 25.27
C ARG A 139 10.59 0.97 24.01
N GLY A 140 11.38 1.73 23.25
CA GLY A 140 12.07 1.22 22.06
C GLY A 140 13.25 0.32 22.37
N GLU A 141 13.70 -0.42 21.35
CA GLU A 141 14.88 -1.29 21.41
C GLU A 141 16.00 -0.73 20.53
N LEU A 142 17.24 -1.03 20.87
CA LEU A 142 18.42 -0.70 20.07
C LEU A 142 19.16 -1.99 19.73
N ARG A 143 19.52 -2.16 18.46
CA ARG A 143 20.29 -3.31 17.97
C ARG A 143 21.39 -2.84 17.03
N THR A 144 22.51 -3.56 17.02
CA THR A 144 23.58 -3.38 16.05
C THR A 144 23.76 -4.66 15.26
N VAL A 145 23.86 -4.55 13.94
CA VAL A 145 24.01 -5.68 13.01
C VAL A 145 25.09 -5.37 11.98
N LYS A 146 25.68 -6.38 11.35
CA LYS A 146 26.66 -6.15 10.28
C LYS A 146 25.95 -5.76 8.98
N LEU A 147 24.83 -6.40 8.70
CA LEU A 147 24.06 -6.17 7.48
C LEU A 147 22.56 -6.18 7.80
N ALA A 148 21.85 -5.15 7.38
CA ALA A 148 20.39 -5.12 7.38
C ALA A 148 19.86 -5.29 5.96
N ILE A 149 18.89 -6.20 5.77
CA ILE A 149 18.20 -6.43 4.50
C ILE A 149 16.74 -6.04 4.69
N VAL A 150 16.26 -5.06 3.92
CA VAL A 150 14.88 -4.58 4.01
C VAL A 150 14.05 -5.16 2.87
N GLY A 151 13.15 -6.09 3.20
CA GLY A 151 12.27 -6.79 2.27
C GLY A 151 12.68 -8.26 2.09
N GLY A 152 11.75 -9.17 2.40
CA GLY A 152 11.92 -10.63 2.29
C GLY A 152 11.39 -11.21 0.97
N GLY A 153 11.37 -10.42 -0.10
CA GLY A 153 11.09 -10.91 -1.44
C GLY A 153 12.25 -11.72 -2.04
N PRO A 154 12.18 -12.12 -3.33
CA PRO A 154 13.23 -12.93 -3.95
C PRO A 154 14.61 -12.29 -3.91
N ALA A 155 14.70 -10.95 -4.01
CA ALA A 155 15.96 -10.23 -3.90
C ALA A 155 16.54 -10.29 -2.49
N GLY A 156 15.75 -9.99 -1.47
CA GLY A 156 16.22 -10.05 -0.08
C GLY A 156 16.58 -11.45 0.39
N LEU A 157 15.80 -12.48 0.00
CA LEU A 157 16.13 -13.87 0.29
C LEU A 157 17.42 -14.31 -0.40
N SER A 158 17.62 -13.93 -1.66
CA SER A 158 18.86 -14.23 -2.38
C SER A 158 20.07 -13.53 -1.74
N ALA A 159 19.90 -12.27 -1.32
CA ALA A 159 20.93 -11.54 -0.57
C ALA A 159 21.25 -12.19 0.77
N ALA A 160 20.23 -12.61 1.52
CA ALA A 160 20.37 -13.24 2.83
C ALA A 160 21.14 -14.57 2.76
N ARG A 161 20.96 -15.37 1.71
CA ARG A 161 21.73 -16.61 1.52
C ARG A 161 23.23 -16.40 1.36
N MET A 162 23.62 -15.26 0.80
CA MET A 162 25.03 -14.89 0.63
C MET A 162 25.62 -14.28 1.91
N ALA A 163 24.78 -13.99 2.89
CA ALA A 163 25.15 -13.22 4.06
C ALA A 163 25.83 -14.06 5.15
N ALA A 164 26.72 -13.42 5.89
CA ALA A 164 27.38 -14.01 7.05
C ALA A 164 26.49 -13.96 8.31
N ALA A 165 26.98 -14.51 9.42
CA ALA A 165 26.33 -14.33 10.72
C ALA A 165 26.31 -12.85 11.13
N GLY A 166 25.23 -12.42 11.80
CA GLY A 166 25.01 -11.02 12.18
C GLY A 166 24.24 -10.19 11.13
N THR A 167 23.54 -10.87 10.21
CA THR A 167 22.61 -10.25 9.25
C THR A 167 21.18 -10.33 9.75
N LEU A 168 20.44 -9.22 9.61
CA LEU A 168 19.01 -9.13 9.92
C LEU A 168 18.21 -8.86 8.65
N LEU A 169 17.27 -9.75 8.32
CA LEU A 169 16.28 -9.54 7.28
C LEU A 169 14.97 -9.07 7.91
N ILE A 170 14.47 -7.93 7.44
CA ILE A 170 13.26 -7.27 7.93
C ILE A 170 12.16 -7.42 6.88
N GLU A 171 11.06 -8.08 7.24
CA GLU A 171 9.91 -8.31 6.36
C GLU A 171 8.61 -7.88 7.06
N ARG A 172 7.84 -7.03 6.40
CA ARG A 172 6.60 -6.46 6.94
C ARG A 172 5.43 -7.43 6.91
N GLU A 173 5.49 -8.44 6.04
CA GLU A 173 4.47 -9.48 5.92
C GLU A 173 4.69 -10.62 6.92
N ARG A 174 3.71 -11.52 7.03
CA ARG A 174 3.73 -12.68 7.96
C ARG A 174 4.64 -13.81 7.51
N ARG A 175 5.15 -13.73 6.30
CA ARG A 175 6.03 -14.73 5.69
C ARG A 175 6.87 -14.03 4.63
N VAL A 176 8.06 -14.58 4.42
CA VAL A 176 8.93 -14.19 3.29
C VAL A 176 8.34 -14.68 1.96
N GLY A 177 8.84 -14.11 0.87
CA GLY A 177 8.59 -14.54 -0.50
C GLY A 177 8.11 -13.44 -1.43
N GLY A 178 7.51 -12.38 -0.89
CA GLY A 178 7.09 -11.21 -1.66
C GLY A 178 6.10 -11.51 -2.80
N ALA A 179 6.20 -10.74 -3.89
CA ALA A 179 5.22 -10.75 -4.98
C ALA A 179 4.95 -12.12 -5.65
N PRO A 180 5.92 -13.05 -5.85
CA PRO A 180 5.65 -14.39 -6.38
C PRO A 180 4.53 -15.15 -5.66
N LEU A 181 4.38 -14.96 -4.34
CA LEU A 181 3.31 -15.59 -3.56
C LEU A 181 1.91 -15.17 -4.03
N LEU A 182 1.75 -13.97 -4.60
CA LEU A 182 0.49 -13.48 -5.15
C LEU A 182 0.07 -14.26 -6.40
N PHE A 183 1.04 -14.84 -7.11
CA PHE A 183 0.82 -15.59 -8.35
C PHE A 183 0.79 -17.11 -8.11
N GLY A 184 0.89 -17.55 -6.84
CA GLY A 184 0.92 -18.97 -6.49
C GLY A 184 2.25 -19.65 -6.84
N ASP A 185 3.33 -18.87 -6.99
CA ASP A 185 4.65 -19.41 -7.30
C ASP A 185 5.26 -20.04 -6.03
N THR A 186 5.95 -21.18 -6.19
CA THR A 186 6.77 -21.76 -5.13
C THR A 186 8.05 -20.95 -4.97
N ILE A 187 8.36 -20.55 -3.74
CA ILE A 187 9.57 -19.81 -3.40
C ILE A 187 10.50 -20.64 -2.51
N ASN A 188 11.81 -20.52 -2.76
CA ASN A 188 12.78 -20.95 -1.76
C ASN A 188 12.78 -19.90 -0.63
N ALA A 189 12.33 -20.29 0.57
CA ALA A 189 12.24 -19.43 1.75
C ALA A 189 13.53 -19.41 2.60
N ASP A 190 14.57 -20.15 2.19
CA ASP A 190 15.84 -20.20 2.91
C ASP A 190 16.51 -18.81 2.94
N ALA A 191 16.79 -18.31 4.14
CA ALA A 191 17.48 -17.03 4.38
C ALA A 191 18.95 -17.23 4.81
N GLY A 192 19.48 -18.47 4.67
CA GLY A 192 20.83 -18.80 5.08
C GLY A 192 21.03 -18.59 6.58
N ARG A 193 22.02 -17.77 6.93
CA ARG A 193 22.37 -17.46 8.33
C ARG A 193 21.73 -16.17 8.85
N ALA A 194 20.90 -15.49 8.05
CA ALA A 194 20.25 -14.26 8.47
C ALA A 194 19.15 -14.54 9.51
N GLU A 195 19.08 -13.70 10.55
CA GLU A 195 17.91 -13.61 11.41
C GLU A 195 16.75 -13.00 10.60
N VAL A 196 15.59 -13.64 10.60
CA VAL A 196 14.41 -13.16 9.87
C VAL A 196 13.41 -12.58 10.86
N LEU A 197 13.17 -11.27 10.76
CA LEU A 197 12.18 -10.56 11.55
C LEU A 197 10.93 -10.27 10.69
N LEU A 198 9.91 -11.09 10.88
CA LEU A 198 8.61 -10.97 10.22
C LEU A 198 7.69 -9.96 10.92
N GLN A 199 6.67 -9.48 10.20
CA GLN A 199 5.74 -8.45 10.68
C GLN A 199 6.46 -7.18 11.20
N ALA A 200 7.64 -6.91 10.64
CA ALA A 200 8.47 -5.77 10.99
C ALA A 200 8.67 -4.89 9.75
N GLU A 201 8.39 -3.61 9.91
CA GLU A 201 8.42 -2.64 8.82
C GLU A 201 9.51 -1.61 9.09
N CYS A 202 10.46 -1.50 8.17
CA CYS A 202 11.39 -0.38 8.16
C CYS A 202 10.63 0.87 7.71
N VAL A 203 10.34 1.77 8.66
CA VAL A 203 9.57 3.01 8.43
C VAL A 203 10.47 4.23 8.22
N GLY A 204 11.78 4.08 8.42
CA GLY A 204 12.76 5.13 8.16
C GLY A 204 14.17 4.56 8.04
N LEU A 205 14.97 5.17 7.18
CA LEU A 205 16.39 4.89 7.01
C LEU A 205 17.13 6.22 7.06
N TYR A 206 18.22 6.25 7.83
CA TYR A 206 19.04 7.44 8.05
C TYR A 206 20.51 7.07 7.93
N ALA A 207 21.36 8.05 7.62
CA ALA A 207 22.78 7.91 7.94
C ALA A 207 22.92 7.85 9.47
N ASN A 208 23.78 6.96 9.97
CA ASN A 208 24.03 6.86 11.41
C ASN A 208 24.91 8.04 11.84
N ASP A 209 24.31 8.97 12.59
CA ASP A 209 24.97 10.12 13.22
C ASP A 209 25.13 9.95 14.74
N THR A 210 24.91 8.73 15.24
CA THR A 210 25.08 8.39 16.66
C THR A 210 26.55 8.13 17.01
N SER A 211 26.85 7.99 18.31
CA SER A 211 28.18 7.61 18.79
C SER A 211 28.50 6.10 18.63
N LEU A 212 27.56 5.31 18.11
CA LEU A 212 27.70 3.86 17.99
C LEU A 212 28.25 3.47 16.62
N PRO A 213 29.04 2.38 16.53
CA PRO A 213 29.60 1.92 15.26
C PRO A 213 28.51 1.44 14.29
N GLY A 214 28.70 1.76 13.00
CA GLY A 214 27.82 1.42 11.89
C GLY A 214 27.52 2.64 11.02
N ASN A 215 27.00 2.42 9.81
CA ASN A 215 26.80 3.49 8.83
C ASN A 215 25.34 3.87 8.61
N GLY A 216 24.42 2.90 8.70
CA GLY A 216 22.99 3.12 8.52
C GLY A 216 22.24 2.98 9.84
N LEU A 217 21.23 3.83 10.06
CA LEU A 217 20.29 3.75 11.18
C LEU A 217 18.88 3.51 10.63
N LEU A 218 18.29 2.36 10.95
CA LEU A 218 16.94 1.98 10.54
C LEU A 218 15.97 2.15 11.70
N ALA A 219 14.83 2.79 11.43
CA ALA A 219 13.67 2.79 12.32
C ALA A 219 12.75 1.64 11.90
N VAL A 220 12.70 0.58 12.72
CA VAL A 220 11.93 -0.64 12.44
C VAL A 220 10.76 -0.75 13.39
N ARG A 221 9.54 -0.59 12.88
CA ARG A 221 8.32 -0.85 13.64
C ARG A 221 8.05 -2.35 13.65
N HIS A 222 7.94 -2.94 14.84
CA HIS A 222 7.57 -4.33 15.03
C HIS A 222 6.47 -4.41 16.10
N ARG A 223 5.24 -4.74 15.68
CA ARG A 223 4.04 -4.71 16.52
C ARG A 223 3.81 -3.31 17.13
N ASP A 224 3.83 -3.21 18.45
CA ASP A 224 3.66 -1.99 19.24
C ASP A 224 5.00 -1.33 19.63
N ARG A 225 6.12 -1.84 19.10
CA ARG A 225 7.48 -1.38 19.42
C ARG A 225 8.17 -0.73 18.23
N LEU A 226 9.07 0.18 18.54
CA LEU A 226 10.03 0.75 17.60
C LEU A 226 11.43 0.26 17.97
N SER A 227 12.15 -0.32 17.01
CA SER A 227 13.55 -0.70 17.14
C SER A 227 14.43 0.22 16.30
N ALA A 228 15.45 0.81 16.90
CA ALA A 228 16.57 1.41 16.20
C ALA A 228 17.58 0.30 15.85
N VAL A 229 17.84 0.09 14.56
CA VAL A 229 18.82 -0.89 14.08
C VAL A 229 19.96 -0.16 13.41
N ILE A 230 21.14 -0.20 14.01
CA ILE A 230 22.37 0.34 13.42
C ILE A 230 23.06 -0.78 12.63
N ALA A 231 23.41 -0.50 11.38
CA ALA A 231 23.99 -1.48 10.46
C ALA A 231 25.25 -0.95 9.78
N ASP A 232 26.28 -1.80 9.62
CA ASP A 232 27.46 -1.43 8.84
C ASP A 232 27.09 -1.24 7.37
N ARG A 233 26.24 -2.11 6.83
CA ARG A 233 25.72 -2.04 5.47
C ARG A 233 24.21 -2.29 5.43
N VAL A 234 23.54 -1.75 4.42
CA VAL A 234 22.09 -1.93 4.21
C VAL A 234 21.81 -2.36 2.77
N ILE A 235 20.96 -3.36 2.58
CA ILE A 235 20.38 -3.73 1.27
C ILE A 235 18.89 -3.37 1.27
N VAL A 236 18.49 -2.48 0.36
CA VAL A 236 17.09 -2.17 0.09
C VAL A 236 16.56 -3.13 -0.97
N ALA A 237 15.66 -4.01 -0.57
CA ALA A 237 14.99 -5.01 -1.40
C ALA A 237 13.46 -4.90 -1.28
N THR A 238 12.97 -3.67 -1.13
CA THR A 238 11.56 -3.30 -0.84
C THR A 238 10.58 -3.64 -1.96
N GLY A 239 11.08 -3.94 -3.16
CA GLY A 239 10.25 -4.30 -4.29
C GLY A 239 9.56 -3.08 -4.91
N GLY A 240 8.26 -3.21 -5.17
CA GLY A 240 7.47 -2.14 -5.77
C GLY A 240 6.00 -2.20 -5.39
N VAL A 241 5.30 -1.09 -5.62
CA VAL A 241 3.89 -0.90 -5.24
C VAL A 241 3.00 -0.70 -6.46
N SER A 242 1.77 -1.22 -6.42
CA SER A 242 0.78 -0.95 -7.45
C SER A 242 0.38 0.51 -7.48
N GLN A 243 0.29 1.07 -8.67
CA GLN A 243 -0.10 2.47 -8.90
C GLN A 243 -1.47 2.58 -9.56
N PRO A 244 -2.23 3.65 -9.29
CA PRO A 244 -3.42 3.95 -10.07
C PRO A 244 -3.03 4.38 -11.49
N LEU A 245 -3.88 4.06 -12.46
CA LEU A 245 -3.77 4.58 -13.83
C LEU A 245 -4.72 5.78 -13.96
N PRO A 246 -4.25 7.00 -14.23
CA PRO A 246 -5.12 8.18 -14.25
C PRO A 246 -6.16 8.12 -15.39
N PHE A 247 -7.45 7.98 -15.03
CA PHE A 247 -8.58 8.15 -15.94
C PHE A 247 -9.85 8.55 -15.17
N PRO A 248 -10.85 9.17 -15.81
CA PRO A 248 -12.10 9.55 -15.16
C PRO A 248 -12.81 8.39 -14.45
N GLY A 249 -13.07 8.54 -13.15
CA GLY A 249 -13.72 7.52 -12.32
C GLY A 249 -12.79 6.42 -11.78
N VAL A 250 -11.47 6.56 -11.93
CA VAL A 250 -10.47 5.65 -11.32
C VAL A 250 -10.60 5.57 -9.78
N ASP A 251 -11.14 6.60 -9.14
CA ASP A 251 -11.28 6.70 -7.69
C ASP A 251 -12.56 6.08 -7.13
N ARG A 252 -13.40 5.50 -7.99
CA ARG A 252 -14.67 4.88 -7.59
C ARG A 252 -14.44 3.56 -6.83
N PRO A 253 -15.27 3.25 -5.83
CA PRO A 253 -15.38 1.89 -5.30
C PRO A 253 -15.58 0.86 -6.41
N GLY A 254 -14.84 -0.24 -6.38
CA GLY A 254 -14.83 -1.22 -7.47
C GLY A 254 -13.67 -1.07 -8.45
N VAL A 255 -12.82 -0.03 -8.31
CA VAL A 255 -11.52 0.04 -8.99
C VAL A 255 -10.41 -0.41 -8.03
N TYR A 256 -9.67 -1.44 -8.40
CA TYR A 256 -8.66 -2.07 -7.57
C TYR A 256 -7.33 -2.22 -8.33
N ALA A 257 -6.23 -2.33 -7.61
CA ALA A 257 -4.99 -2.87 -8.17
C ALA A 257 -5.13 -4.39 -8.37
N ALA A 258 -4.74 -4.91 -9.53
CA ALA A 258 -4.85 -6.33 -9.83
C ALA A 258 -4.02 -7.21 -8.87
N ARG A 259 -2.79 -6.79 -8.54
CA ARG A 259 -1.99 -7.44 -7.49
C ARG A 259 -2.64 -7.38 -6.11
N GLY A 260 -3.35 -6.31 -5.81
CA GLY A 260 -4.10 -6.17 -4.58
C GLY A 260 -5.25 -7.19 -4.48
N LEU A 261 -5.97 -7.43 -5.58
CA LEU A 261 -6.98 -8.49 -5.65
C LEU A 261 -6.39 -9.90 -5.50
N LEU A 262 -5.15 -10.12 -5.96
CA LEU A 262 -4.42 -11.36 -5.71
C LEU A 262 -3.99 -11.53 -4.24
N ALA A 263 -3.83 -10.44 -3.48
CA ALA A 263 -3.55 -10.49 -2.05
C ALA A 263 -4.82 -10.64 -1.20
N LEU A 264 -5.97 -10.23 -1.72
CA LEU A 264 -7.26 -10.27 -1.01
C LEU A 264 -7.77 -11.71 -0.87
N SER A 265 -8.24 -12.10 0.31
CA SER A 265 -8.93 -13.38 0.56
C SER A 265 -10.36 -13.41 -0.03
N ALA A 266 -11.05 -12.28 0.05
CA ALA A 266 -12.39 -12.09 -0.48
C ALA A 266 -12.43 -11.98 -2.01
N ARG A 267 -13.59 -12.32 -2.57
CA ARG A 267 -13.87 -12.18 -4.01
C ARG A 267 -14.70 -10.92 -4.24
N VAL A 268 -14.37 -10.15 -5.28
CA VAL A 268 -15.11 -8.94 -5.66
C VAL A 268 -15.89 -9.17 -6.95
N GLY A 269 -17.09 -9.73 -6.82
CA GLY A 269 -17.94 -10.08 -7.96
C GLY A 269 -17.42 -11.26 -8.80
N VAL A 270 -17.89 -11.36 -10.03
CA VAL A 270 -17.61 -12.48 -10.94
C VAL A 270 -16.72 -12.06 -12.10
N LYS A 271 -17.03 -10.92 -12.72
CA LYS A 271 -16.38 -10.43 -13.95
C LYS A 271 -15.52 -9.20 -13.70
N LEU A 272 -14.24 -9.28 -14.09
CA LEU A 272 -13.27 -8.20 -13.97
C LEU A 272 -12.91 -7.62 -15.34
N ALA A 273 -12.88 -6.29 -15.44
CA ALA A 273 -12.17 -5.61 -16.52
C ALA A 273 -10.72 -5.37 -16.08
N VAL A 274 -9.78 -6.11 -16.66
CA VAL A 274 -8.33 -5.95 -16.37
C VAL A 274 -7.77 -4.88 -17.29
N VAL A 275 -7.45 -3.73 -16.72
CA VAL A 275 -6.92 -2.56 -17.44
C VAL A 275 -5.40 -2.58 -17.40
N GLY A 276 -4.76 -2.63 -18.56
CA GLY A 276 -3.30 -2.64 -18.68
C GLY A 276 -2.84 -3.40 -19.93
N GLU A 277 -1.52 -3.39 -20.14
CA GLU A 277 -0.89 -4.05 -21.29
C GLU A 277 0.43 -4.75 -20.91
N GLY A 278 0.93 -5.58 -21.82
CA GLY A 278 2.20 -6.29 -21.65
C GLY A 278 2.18 -7.42 -20.61
N ALA A 279 3.37 -7.82 -20.17
CA ALA A 279 3.58 -9.01 -19.36
C ALA A 279 2.90 -8.95 -17.97
N GLU A 280 2.85 -7.77 -17.35
CA GLU A 280 2.20 -7.59 -16.05
C GLU A 280 0.68 -7.79 -16.15
N ALA A 281 0.04 -7.20 -17.17
CA ALA A 281 -1.39 -7.36 -17.41
C ALA A 281 -1.76 -8.82 -17.70
N GLN A 282 -1.00 -9.48 -18.56
CA GLN A 282 -1.17 -10.90 -18.88
C GLN A 282 -1.02 -11.80 -17.65
N ARG A 283 0.04 -11.57 -16.86
CA ARG A 283 0.30 -12.35 -15.64
C ARG A 283 -0.80 -12.16 -14.59
N CYS A 284 -1.25 -10.92 -14.39
CA CYS A 284 -2.35 -10.62 -13.46
C CYS A 284 -3.66 -11.23 -13.95
N ALA A 285 -4.00 -11.09 -15.24
CA ALA A 285 -5.20 -11.68 -15.84
C ALA A 285 -5.23 -13.20 -15.67
N ALA A 286 -4.12 -13.88 -15.98
CA ALA A 286 -4.01 -15.33 -15.81
C ALA A 286 -4.15 -15.77 -14.35
N ALA A 287 -3.53 -15.05 -13.41
CA ALA A 287 -3.64 -15.36 -11.98
C ALA A 287 -5.04 -15.10 -11.42
N LEU A 288 -5.71 -14.02 -11.84
CA LEU A 288 -7.10 -13.75 -11.47
C LEU A 288 -8.07 -14.76 -12.09
N SER A 289 -7.84 -15.17 -13.34
CA SER A 289 -8.61 -16.24 -13.98
C SER A 289 -8.51 -17.58 -13.23
N ARG A 290 -7.31 -17.96 -12.76
CA ARG A 290 -7.12 -19.14 -11.89
C ARG A 290 -7.88 -19.04 -10.55
N ARG A 291 -8.21 -17.83 -10.10
CA ARG A 291 -9.08 -17.60 -8.92
C ARG A 291 -10.57 -17.60 -9.27
N GLY A 292 -10.92 -17.97 -10.50
CA GLY A 292 -12.28 -18.15 -11.00
C GLY A 292 -12.95 -16.89 -11.52
N TYR A 293 -12.23 -15.78 -11.71
CA TYR A 293 -12.80 -14.56 -12.31
C TYR A 293 -12.95 -14.69 -13.82
N GLU A 294 -14.05 -14.17 -14.37
CA GLU A 294 -14.19 -13.93 -15.81
C GLU A 294 -13.44 -12.65 -16.17
N ILE A 295 -12.50 -12.71 -17.10
CA ILE A 295 -11.60 -11.59 -17.42
C ILE A 295 -11.95 -11.00 -18.78
N ALA A 296 -12.16 -9.68 -18.82
CA ALA A 296 -12.12 -8.88 -20.04
C ALA A 296 -10.87 -7.98 -19.99
N ILE A 297 -9.94 -8.14 -20.93
CA ILE A 297 -8.74 -7.30 -21.01
C ILE A 297 -9.09 -5.98 -21.69
N VAL A 298 -8.70 -4.89 -21.08
CA VAL A 298 -8.85 -3.52 -21.59
C VAL A 298 -7.46 -2.96 -21.84
N PRO A 299 -6.97 -2.96 -23.09
CA PRO A 299 -5.64 -2.47 -23.40
C PRO A 299 -5.58 -0.94 -23.24
N GLY A 300 -4.45 -0.46 -22.71
CA GLY A 300 -4.18 0.97 -22.51
C GLY A 300 -5.08 1.65 -21.48
N VAL A 301 -5.17 2.98 -21.58
CA VAL A 301 -5.95 3.82 -20.66
C VAL A 301 -7.41 3.88 -21.12
N PRO A 302 -8.39 3.47 -20.31
CA PRO A 302 -9.81 3.58 -20.67
C PRO A 302 -10.28 5.04 -20.64
N ARG A 303 -11.38 5.34 -21.33
CA ARG A 303 -11.99 6.69 -21.30
C ARG A 303 -12.58 7.02 -19.93
N ARG A 304 -13.23 6.06 -19.28
CA ARG A 304 -13.82 6.23 -17.93
C ARG A 304 -14.31 4.92 -17.31
N ALA A 305 -14.39 4.88 -15.99
CA ALA A 305 -15.19 3.89 -15.24
C ALA A 305 -16.56 4.47 -14.83
N LEU A 306 -17.59 3.63 -14.84
CA LEU A 306 -19.00 3.98 -14.66
C LEU A 306 -19.63 3.22 -13.49
N GLY A 307 -20.56 3.85 -12.78
CA GLY A 307 -21.28 3.27 -11.64
C GLY A 307 -20.64 3.58 -10.28
N ASN A 308 -21.38 3.33 -9.20
CA ASN A 308 -20.84 3.38 -7.84
C ASN A 308 -21.54 2.31 -6.97
N PRO A 309 -20.90 1.15 -6.69
CA PRO A 309 -19.58 0.74 -7.19
C PRO A 309 -19.56 0.58 -8.72
N VAL A 310 -18.36 0.45 -9.30
CA VAL A 310 -18.19 0.29 -10.75
C VAL A 310 -19.04 -0.85 -11.31
N LYS A 311 -19.67 -0.60 -12.47
CA LYS A 311 -20.49 -1.55 -13.23
C LYS A 311 -20.06 -1.71 -14.69
N ALA A 312 -19.25 -0.78 -15.19
CA ALA A 312 -18.72 -0.83 -16.55
C ALA A 312 -17.48 0.06 -16.71
N VAL A 313 -16.73 -0.19 -17.77
CA VAL A 313 -15.65 0.66 -18.26
C VAL A 313 -15.87 0.96 -19.75
N ASP A 314 -15.73 2.23 -20.14
CA ASP A 314 -15.72 2.62 -21.54
C ASP A 314 -14.25 2.63 -22.02
N THR A 315 -13.92 1.82 -23.02
CA THR A 315 -12.56 1.65 -23.54
C THR A 315 -12.10 2.85 -24.35
N ALA A 316 -10.81 2.92 -24.70
CA ALA A 316 -10.27 3.94 -25.59
C ALA A 316 -10.97 3.96 -26.97
N SER A 317 -11.36 2.79 -27.49
CA SER A 317 -12.09 2.62 -28.76
C SER A 317 -13.57 3.03 -28.68
N GLY A 318 -14.11 3.29 -27.48
CA GLY A 318 -15.51 3.66 -27.27
C GLY A 318 -16.44 2.48 -27.01
N GLU A 319 -15.92 1.25 -26.96
CA GLU A 319 -16.68 0.08 -26.52
C GLU A 319 -16.99 0.16 -25.01
N ARG A 320 -18.17 -0.31 -24.61
CA ARG A 320 -18.54 -0.45 -23.19
C ARG A 320 -18.43 -1.90 -22.74
N ILE A 321 -17.56 -2.16 -21.76
CA ILE A 321 -17.40 -3.46 -21.14
C ILE A 321 -18.09 -3.46 -19.78
N ARG A 322 -19.15 -4.25 -19.63
CA ARG A 322 -19.80 -4.50 -18.32
C ARG A 322 -18.92 -5.41 -17.46
N CYS A 323 -18.73 -5.03 -16.21
CA CYS A 323 -17.91 -5.74 -15.22
C CYS A 323 -18.38 -5.42 -13.80
N ASP A 324 -18.04 -6.27 -12.84
CA ASP A 324 -18.32 -6.05 -11.42
C ASP A 324 -17.24 -5.20 -10.73
N ALA A 325 -16.04 -5.21 -11.31
CA ALA A 325 -14.91 -4.41 -10.86
C ALA A 325 -13.88 -4.21 -11.98
N VAL A 326 -13.06 -3.17 -11.82
CA VAL A 326 -11.89 -2.87 -12.66
C VAL A 326 -10.64 -3.24 -11.89
N ALA A 327 -9.74 -3.98 -12.53
CA ALA A 327 -8.45 -4.37 -11.98
C ALA A 327 -7.32 -3.73 -12.79
N ILE A 328 -6.64 -2.74 -12.21
CA ILE A 328 -5.51 -2.05 -12.84
C ILE A 328 -4.26 -2.92 -12.71
N ALA A 329 -3.70 -3.33 -13.85
CA ALA A 329 -2.56 -4.24 -13.97
C ALA A 329 -1.42 -3.59 -14.75
N ILE A 330 -0.82 -2.54 -14.15
CA ILE A 330 0.38 -1.88 -14.66
C ILE A 330 1.62 -2.28 -13.85
N PRO A 331 2.83 -2.20 -14.43
CA PRO A 331 4.06 -2.48 -13.70
C PRO A 331 4.12 -1.72 -12.37
N PRO A 332 4.57 -2.36 -11.28
CA PRO A 332 4.65 -1.71 -10.00
C PRO A 332 5.73 -0.63 -10.05
N ALA A 333 5.51 0.48 -9.34
CA ALA A 333 6.56 1.46 -9.17
C ALA A 333 7.57 0.99 -8.13
N PRO A 334 8.87 1.18 -8.38
CA PRO A 334 9.92 0.98 -7.41
C PRO A 334 9.66 1.71 -6.08
N LEU A 335 9.78 1.00 -4.96
CA LEU A 335 9.68 1.59 -3.61
C LEU A 335 11.04 2.16 -3.18
N HIS A 336 11.42 3.27 -3.80
CA HIS A 336 12.75 3.88 -3.69
C HIS A 336 12.94 4.78 -2.46
N GLU A 337 11.87 5.07 -1.72
CA GLU A 337 11.82 6.15 -0.72
C GLU A 337 12.85 5.95 0.40
N LEU A 338 13.05 4.72 0.88
CA LEU A 338 14.08 4.43 1.89
C LEU A 338 15.48 4.75 1.37
N ALA A 339 15.82 4.32 0.15
CA ALA A 339 17.14 4.58 -0.43
C ALA A 339 17.33 6.08 -0.70
N SER A 340 16.35 6.73 -1.33
CA SER A 340 16.41 8.16 -1.63
C SER A 340 16.48 9.03 -0.38
N SER A 341 15.86 8.61 0.74
CA SER A 341 15.88 9.37 2.00
C SER A 341 17.28 9.58 2.58
N VAL A 342 18.26 8.75 2.19
CA VAL A 342 19.66 8.85 2.60
C VAL A 342 20.60 9.30 1.48
N GLY A 343 20.04 9.83 0.39
CA GLY A 343 20.81 10.40 -0.71
C GLY A 343 21.16 9.42 -1.83
N ALA A 344 20.57 8.22 -1.87
CA ALA A 344 20.72 7.34 -3.02
C ALA A 344 20.02 7.93 -4.25
N GLN A 345 20.72 7.97 -5.38
CA GLN A 345 20.17 8.47 -6.64
C GLN A 345 19.10 7.53 -7.20
N ALA A 346 18.08 8.14 -7.80
CA ALA A 346 17.03 7.46 -8.56
C ALA A 346 16.68 8.34 -9.76
N HIS A 347 16.48 7.73 -10.93
CA HIS A 347 16.07 8.44 -12.16
C HIS A 347 14.67 8.01 -12.58
N PHE A 348 13.95 8.92 -13.22
CA PHE A 348 12.68 8.59 -13.82
C PHE A 348 12.86 7.76 -15.09
N ASP A 349 12.27 6.56 -15.13
CA ASP A 349 12.35 5.63 -16.27
C ASP A 349 11.09 5.64 -17.17
N GLY A 350 10.17 6.59 -16.95
CA GLY A 350 8.86 6.63 -17.61
C GLY A 350 7.75 5.91 -16.83
N ALA A 351 8.09 5.01 -15.92
CA ALA A 351 7.14 4.21 -15.13
C ALA A 351 7.39 4.27 -13.61
N GLY A 352 8.47 4.92 -13.17
CA GLY A 352 8.79 5.13 -11.77
C GLY A 352 10.22 5.65 -11.59
N PHE A 353 10.70 5.61 -10.34
CA PHE A 353 12.03 6.06 -9.96
C PHE A 353 12.86 4.91 -9.41
N PRO A 354 13.37 3.99 -10.25
CA PRO A 354 14.31 2.97 -9.78
C PRO A 354 15.55 3.56 -9.13
N VAL A 355 16.02 2.90 -8.07
CA VAL A 355 17.29 3.23 -7.41
C VAL A 355 18.46 2.87 -8.34
N GLU A 356 19.33 3.84 -8.56
CA GLU A 356 20.53 3.66 -9.37
C GLU A 356 21.55 2.78 -8.65
N THR A 357 22.05 1.77 -9.36
CA THR A 357 23.02 0.84 -8.82
C THR A 357 23.99 0.34 -9.87
N ASP A 358 25.25 0.13 -9.48
CA ASP A 358 26.26 -0.54 -10.29
C ASP A 358 25.94 -2.04 -10.52
N ALA A 359 26.83 -2.77 -11.20
CA ALA A 359 26.64 -4.20 -11.44
C ALA A 359 26.55 -5.03 -10.15
N ASP A 360 27.22 -4.58 -9.09
CA ASP A 360 27.26 -5.21 -7.77
C ASP A 360 26.07 -4.81 -6.87
N GLY A 361 25.19 -3.91 -7.32
CA GLY A 361 24.06 -3.41 -6.54
C GLY A 361 24.41 -2.25 -5.61
N ARG A 362 25.62 -1.66 -5.69
CA ARG A 362 26.02 -0.49 -4.90
C ARG A 362 25.32 0.77 -5.40
N THR A 363 24.85 1.59 -4.48
CA THR A 363 24.24 2.90 -4.79
C THR A 363 25.29 4.01 -4.74
N SER A 364 24.88 5.26 -4.97
CA SER A 364 25.70 6.46 -4.72
C SER A 364 26.09 6.65 -3.25
N VAL A 365 25.44 5.94 -2.32
CA VAL A 365 25.74 5.95 -0.89
C VAL A 365 26.62 4.72 -0.57
N PRO A 366 27.88 4.89 -0.11
CA PRO A 366 28.87 3.80 -0.06
C PRO A 366 28.50 2.56 0.79
N TRP A 367 27.64 2.74 1.80
CA TRP A 367 27.19 1.69 2.69
C TRP A 367 25.83 1.08 2.31
N LEU A 368 25.21 1.58 1.23
CA LEU A 368 23.86 1.21 0.81
C LEU A 368 23.87 0.52 -0.55
N PHE A 369 23.09 -0.56 -0.61
CA PHE A 369 22.85 -1.38 -1.79
C PHE A 369 21.36 -1.42 -2.10
N ALA A 370 21.00 -1.68 -3.35
CA ALA A 370 19.62 -1.94 -3.74
C ALA A 370 19.51 -3.11 -4.72
N ALA A 371 18.46 -3.91 -4.59
CA ALA A 371 18.30 -5.14 -5.39
C ALA A 371 16.83 -5.45 -5.71
N GLY A 372 16.62 -6.03 -6.90
CA GLY A 372 15.32 -6.43 -7.43
C GLY A 372 14.50 -5.28 -7.98
N THR A 373 13.18 -5.36 -7.82
CA THR A 373 12.22 -4.43 -8.46
C THR A 373 12.47 -2.97 -8.10
N VAL A 374 12.96 -2.68 -6.89
CA VAL A 374 13.30 -1.32 -6.45
C VAL A 374 14.41 -0.67 -7.30
N ALA A 375 15.25 -1.49 -7.94
CA ALA A 375 16.31 -1.06 -8.85
C ALA A 375 16.06 -1.51 -10.30
N ARG A 376 14.83 -1.95 -10.63
CA ARG A 376 14.45 -2.52 -11.96
C ARG A 376 15.37 -3.66 -12.43
N LYS A 377 15.93 -4.42 -11.50
CA LYS A 377 16.79 -5.58 -11.80
C LYS A 377 16.06 -6.90 -11.56
N ASP A 378 16.57 -7.96 -12.18
CA ASP A 378 16.14 -9.33 -11.86
C ASP A 378 16.31 -9.59 -10.36
N ALA A 379 15.23 -10.00 -9.70
CA ALA A 379 15.19 -10.03 -8.24
C ALA A 379 16.20 -11.00 -7.64
N ALA A 380 16.16 -12.28 -8.04
CA ALA A 380 17.02 -13.30 -7.44
C ALA A 380 18.50 -13.06 -7.77
N ARG A 381 18.82 -12.74 -9.04
CA ARG A 381 20.20 -12.50 -9.47
C ARG A 381 20.80 -11.28 -8.79
N SER A 382 20.13 -10.12 -8.87
CA SER A 382 20.67 -8.89 -8.26
C SER A 382 20.74 -8.98 -6.74
N GLY A 383 19.81 -9.70 -6.09
CA GLY A 383 19.87 -9.97 -4.66
C GLY A 383 21.13 -10.72 -4.25
N GLY A 384 21.47 -11.81 -4.94
CA GLY A 384 22.67 -12.60 -4.65
C GLY A 384 23.95 -11.81 -4.88
N THR A 385 24.01 -11.05 -5.98
CA THR A 385 25.13 -10.16 -6.28
C THR A 385 25.31 -9.09 -5.19
N ALA A 386 24.25 -8.39 -4.81
CA ALA A 386 24.30 -7.36 -3.76
C ALA A 386 24.65 -7.96 -2.39
N GLY A 387 24.10 -9.13 -2.04
CA GLY A 387 24.43 -9.84 -0.80
C GLY A 387 25.91 -10.19 -0.73
N SER A 388 26.47 -10.73 -1.82
CA SER A 388 27.89 -11.07 -1.90
C SER A 388 28.78 -9.83 -1.81
N ALA A 389 28.39 -8.75 -2.49
CA ALA A 389 29.16 -7.50 -2.50
C ALA A 389 29.11 -6.75 -1.17
N ALA A 390 27.99 -6.81 -0.44
CA ALA A 390 27.83 -6.17 0.87
C ALA A 390 28.60 -6.89 1.98
N CYS A 391 28.90 -8.19 1.82
CA CYS A 391 29.69 -8.97 2.76
C CYS A 391 31.21 -8.85 2.56
N ARG A 392 31.65 -8.22 1.47
CA ARG A 392 33.05 -7.85 1.23
C ARG A 392 33.31 -6.44 1.75
#